data_AF-A0A0H5S923-F1
#
_entry.id   AF-A0A0H5S923-F1
#
_cell.length_a   1.000
_cell.length_b   1.000
_cell.length_c   1.000
_cell.angle_alpha   90.00
_cell.angle_beta   90.00
_cell.angle_gamma   90.00
#
_symmetry.space_group_name_H-M   'P 1'
#
loop_
_entity.id
_entity.type
_entity.pdbx_description
1 polymer ?
#
loop_
_entity_poly.entity_id
_entity_poly.type
_entity_poly.pdbx_seq_one_letter_code
_entity_poly.pdbx_strand_id
1 'polypeptide(L)'
;MTGIVISKIYYCNHWAVRRTFSHYEFVRQCSFIDESTDVKNKEEHAINLLQNLWDLQHGVKYLEDEIVERHCMEAVQLLVLLWIVHCFEKTEAGQWLQHCPIFYAELFGNSNPRQIIQNLYKTELNNIQMILLTDTLRIRVELLDCSCSDLDAEQSKLPQCLVPQHTEREITSRPILTFLKFNQVPE
;
A
#
# COMPACT_ATOMS: atom_id res chain seq x y z
N MET A 1 11.96 18.08 -3.44
CA MET A 1 12.45 17.28 -2.30
C MET A 1 11.39 16.22 -1.95
N THR A 2 11.45 15.06 -2.59
CA THR A 2 10.47 13.94 -2.44
C THR A 2 11.06 12.78 -1.60
N GLY A 3 12.10 13.04 -0.80
CA GLY A 3 12.84 12.02 -0.05
C GLY A 3 12.32 11.71 1.37
N ILE A 4 11.09 12.11 1.72
CA ILE A 4 10.65 12.09 3.12
C ILE A 4 9.89 10.82 3.52
N VAL A 5 9.37 10.01 2.59
CA VAL A 5 8.48 8.89 2.99
C VAL A 5 9.25 7.65 3.44
N ILE A 6 10.29 7.21 2.74
CA ILE A 6 10.96 5.95 3.10
C ILE A 6 12.03 6.16 4.19
N SER A 7 12.52 7.38 4.44
CA SER A 7 13.68 7.59 5.34
C SER A 7 13.40 7.36 6.83
N LYS A 8 12.15 7.57 7.27
CA LYS A 8 11.70 7.11 8.60
C LYS A 8 11.36 5.62 8.63
N ILE A 9 11.11 5.02 7.49
CA ILE A 9 10.64 3.64 7.33
C ILE A 9 11.85 2.68 7.32
N TYR A 10 13.01 3.06 6.76
CA TYR A 10 14.16 2.18 6.58
C TYR A 10 14.81 1.63 7.88
N TYR A 11 15.04 2.45 8.91
CA TYR A 11 15.57 1.97 10.20
C TYR A 11 14.53 1.15 10.99
N CYS A 12 13.25 1.44 10.80
CA CYS A 12 12.16 0.69 11.43
C CYS A 12 11.85 -0.61 10.69
N ASN A 13 12.12 -0.71 9.39
CA ASN A 13 11.74 -1.83 8.53
C ASN A 13 12.39 -3.14 8.92
N HIS A 14 13.70 -3.14 9.15
CA HIS A 14 14.41 -4.38 9.46
C HIS A 14 13.93 -4.99 10.77
N TRP A 15 13.73 -4.13 11.78
CA TRP A 15 13.20 -4.55 13.08
C TRP A 15 11.70 -4.89 13.00
N ALA A 16 10.91 -4.12 12.23
CA ALA A 16 9.49 -4.38 12.03
C ALA A 16 9.26 -5.71 11.30
N VAL A 17 10.01 -6.01 10.25
CA VAL A 17 9.97 -7.31 9.56
C VAL A 17 10.30 -8.42 10.54
N ARG A 18 11.43 -8.36 11.24
CA ARG A 18 11.85 -9.38 12.22
C ARG A 18 10.81 -9.59 13.32
N ARG A 19 10.31 -8.51 13.91
CA ARG A 19 9.27 -8.55 14.94
C ARG A 19 8.00 -9.21 14.41
N THR A 20 7.51 -8.75 13.27
CA THR A 20 6.26 -9.22 12.67
C THR A 20 6.37 -10.69 12.25
N PHE A 21 7.47 -11.12 11.63
CA PHE A 21 7.70 -12.52 11.26
C PHE A 21 7.84 -13.43 12.48
N SER A 22 8.39 -12.93 13.58
CA SER A 22 8.48 -13.65 14.85
C SER A 22 7.14 -13.77 15.56
N HIS A 23 6.32 -12.72 15.57
CA HIS A 23 5.06 -12.68 16.32
C HIS A 23 3.87 -13.29 15.55
N TYR A 24 3.85 -13.20 14.23
CA TYR A 24 2.69 -13.56 13.43
C TYR A 24 2.99 -14.71 12.48
N GLU A 25 2.52 -15.91 12.82
CA GLU A 25 2.69 -17.10 11.99
C GLU A 25 2.08 -16.94 10.59
N PHE A 26 0.91 -16.31 10.49
CA PHE A 26 0.24 -16.13 9.21
C PHE A 26 1.08 -15.29 8.22
N VAL A 27 1.91 -14.36 8.71
CA VAL A 27 2.79 -13.54 7.85
C VAL A 27 3.85 -14.41 7.17
N ARG A 28 4.37 -15.43 7.87
CA ARG A 28 5.30 -16.40 7.30
C ARG A 28 4.64 -17.27 6.23
N GLN A 29 3.33 -17.45 6.34
CA GLN A 29 2.52 -18.23 5.39
C GLN A 29 2.03 -17.40 4.20
N CYS A 30 2.04 -16.06 4.27
CA CYS A 30 1.62 -15.21 3.16
C CYS A 30 2.53 -15.38 1.93
N SER A 31 1.89 -15.35 0.76
CA SER A 31 2.51 -15.23 -0.57
C SER A 31 2.43 -13.77 -1.01
N PHE A 32 3.27 -12.92 -0.41
CA PHE A 32 3.61 -11.61 -0.99
C PHE A 32 4.71 -11.71 -2.06
N ILE A 33 5.06 -12.96 -2.41
CA ILE A 33 6.07 -13.36 -3.37
C ILE A 33 5.32 -14.16 -4.41
N ASP A 34 5.62 -13.95 -5.69
CA ASP A 34 5.14 -14.82 -6.76
C ASP A 34 5.47 -16.29 -6.44
N GLU A 35 4.48 -17.19 -6.52
CA GLU A 35 4.62 -18.62 -6.22
C GLU A 35 5.70 -19.31 -7.08
N SER A 36 6.13 -18.67 -8.17
CA SER A 36 7.23 -19.11 -9.02
C SER A 36 8.62 -18.98 -8.37
N THR A 37 8.76 -18.24 -7.27
CA THR A 37 10.05 -17.96 -6.62
C THR A 37 10.27 -18.87 -5.40
N ASP A 38 11.19 -19.83 -5.50
CA ASP A 38 11.58 -20.68 -4.36
C ASP A 38 12.44 -19.89 -3.35
N VAL A 39 11.78 -19.29 -2.36
CA VAL A 39 12.43 -18.51 -1.31
C VAL A 39 12.59 -19.34 -0.03
N LYS A 40 13.81 -19.83 0.20
CA LYS A 40 14.17 -20.61 1.41
C LYS A 40 14.04 -19.82 2.72
N ASN A 41 14.25 -18.50 2.69
CA ASN A 41 14.11 -17.62 3.84
C ASN A 41 13.31 -16.36 3.47
N LYS A 42 12.00 -16.40 3.73
CA LYS A 42 11.08 -15.30 3.43
C LYS A 42 11.37 -14.02 4.21
N GLU A 43 11.93 -14.13 5.42
CA GLU A 43 12.28 -12.96 6.24
C GLU A 43 13.44 -12.19 5.60
N GLU A 44 14.51 -12.90 5.23
CA GLU A 44 15.67 -12.32 4.55
C GLU A 44 15.28 -11.72 3.20
N HIS A 45 14.40 -12.41 2.46
CA HIS A 45 13.88 -11.89 1.21
C HIS A 45 13.04 -10.61 1.41
N ALA A 46 12.16 -10.57 2.43
CA ALA A 46 11.40 -9.37 2.77
C ALA A 46 12.31 -8.18 3.10
N ILE A 47 13.39 -8.41 3.84
CA ILE A 47 14.43 -7.41 4.10
C ILE A 47 15.05 -6.91 2.78
N ASN A 48 15.43 -7.82 1.89
CA ASN A 48 16.05 -7.48 0.60
C ASN A 48 15.10 -6.69 -0.32
N LEU A 49 13.80 -7.01 -0.33
CA LEU A 49 12.79 -6.26 -1.07
C LEU A 49 12.72 -4.80 -0.60
N LEU A 50 12.68 -4.58 0.72
CA LEU A 50 12.66 -3.23 1.30
C LEU A 50 13.97 -2.48 1.05
N GLN A 51 15.10 -3.18 1.04
CA GLN A 51 16.40 -2.61 0.65
C GLN A 51 16.41 -2.17 -0.81
N ASN A 52 15.92 -3.01 -1.71
CA ASN A 52 15.87 -2.69 -3.14
C ASN A 52 15.00 -1.46 -3.42
N LEU A 53 13.84 -1.38 -2.76
CA LEU A 53 12.95 -0.22 -2.88
C LEU A 53 13.62 1.07 -2.37
N TRP A 54 14.38 0.98 -1.29
CA TRP A 54 15.17 2.10 -0.77
C TRP A 54 16.24 2.57 -1.75
N ASP A 55 17.04 1.64 -2.25
CA ASP A 55 18.11 1.91 -3.21
C ASP A 55 17.56 2.58 -4.47
N LEU A 56 16.42 2.09 -4.96
CA LEU A 56 15.72 2.63 -6.12
C LEU A 56 15.22 4.05 -5.90
N GLN A 57 14.62 4.34 -4.74
CA GLN A 57 14.17 5.70 -4.41
C GLN A 57 15.34 6.70 -4.34
N HIS A 58 16.54 6.24 -3.99
CA HIS A 58 17.74 7.08 -3.87
C HIS A 58 18.60 7.09 -5.15
N GLY A 59 18.14 6.45 -6.22
CA GLY A 59 18.87 6.40 -7.50
C GLY A 59 20.14 5.56 -7.46
N VAL A 60 20.26 4.64 -6.49
CA VAL A 60 21.35 3.66 -6.41
C VAL A 60 21.14 2.50 -7.39
N LYS A 61 19.87 2.17 -7.69
CA LYS A 61 19.45 1.16 -8.67
C LYS A 61 18.47 1.77 -9.69
N TYR A 62 18.49 1.27 -10.93
CA TYR A 62 17.63 1.73 -12.03
C TYR A 62 16.59 0.68 -12.43
N LEU A 63 15.44 1.13 -12.95
CA LEU A 63 14.24 0.36 -13.32
C LEU A 63 14.32 -0.26 -14.73
N GLU A 64 15.47 -0.74 -15.16
CA GLU A 64 15.63 -1.25 -16.55
C GLU A 64 15.26 -2.74 -16.71
N ASP A 65 14.86 -3.42 -15.63
CA ASP A 65 14.67 -4.87 -15.58
C ASP A 65 13.27 -5.23 -15.07
N GLU A 66 12.54 -6.10 -15.79
CA GLU A 66 11.21 -6.62 -15.40
C GLU A 66 11.24 -7.25 -13.99
N ILE A 67 12.40 -7.78 -13.59
CA ILE A 67 12.64 -8.32 -12.26
C ILE A 67 12.55 -7.22 -11.19
N VAL A 68 13.01 -6.00 -11.49
CA VAL A 68 12.99 -4.86 -10.57
C VAL A 68 11.55 -4.35 -10.40
N GLU A 69 10.75 -4.29 -11.47
CA GLU A 69 9.34 -3.92 -11.37
C GLU A 69 8.58 -4.91 -10.47
N ARG A 70 8.78 -6.22 -10.68
CA ARG A 70 8.17 -7.26 -9.85
C ARG A 70 8.56 -7.10 -8.37
N HIS A 71 9.85 -6.97 -8.08
CA HIS A 71 10.31 -6.77 -6.70
C HIS A 71 9.76 -5.48 -6.09
N CYS A 72 9.54 -4.42 -6.86
CA CYS A 72 8.90 -3.21 -6.36
C CYS A 72 7.44 -3.47 -5.95
N MET A 73 6.70 -4.24 -6.76
CA MET A 73 5.33 -4.62 -6.43
C MET A 73 5.27 -5.48 -5.16
N GLU A 74 6.14 -6.48 -5.03
CA GLU A 74 6.25 -7.32 -3.83
C GLU A 74 6.67 -6.50 -2.60
N ALA A 75 7.60 -5.56 -2.75
CA ALA A 75 8.02 -4.66 -1.68
C ALA A 75 6.88 -3.75 -1.21
N VAL A 76 6.08 -3.21 -2.13
CA VAL A 76 4.90 -2.39 -1.81
C VAL A 76 3.85 -3.22 -1.08
N GLN A 77 3.58 -4.45 -1.54
CA GLN A 77 2.66 -5.36 -0.85
C GLN A 77 3.13 -5.68 0.58
N LEU A 78 4.42 -5.95 0.75
CA LEU A 78 5.03 -6.16 2.06
C LEU A 78 4.89 -4.93 2.96
N LEU A 79 5.09 -3.72 2.44
CA LEU A 79 4.88 -2.48 3.21
C LEU A 79 3.43 -2.36 3.68
N VAL A 80 2.46 -2.66 2.82
CA VAL A 80 1.03 -2.63 3.19
C VAL A 80 0.71 -3.67 4.26
N LEU A 81 1.27 -4.88 4.15
CA LEU A 81 1.15 -5.92 5.17
C LEU A 81 1.67 -5.44 6.52
N LEU A 82 2.89 -4.88 6.55
CA LEU A 82 3.51 -4.37 7.78
C LEU A 82 2.68 -3.23 8.36
N TRP A 83 2.14 -2.36 7.51
CA TRP A 83 1.27 -1.26 7.92
C TRP A 83 -0.03 -1.74 8.56
N ILE A 84 -0.69 -2.77 8.00
CA ILE A 84 -1.90 -3.38 8.57
C ILE A 84 -1.62 -3.93 9.96
N VAL A 85 -0.53 -4.70 10.10
CA VAL A 85 -0.13 -5.26 11.41
C VAL A 85 0.14 -4.15 12.41
N HIS A 86 0.87 -3.10 12.00
CA HIS A 86 1.13 -1.95 12.84
C HIS A 86 -0.14 -1.25 13.31
N CYS A 87 -1.07 -0.97 12.39
CA CYS A 87 -2.34 -0.31 12.71
C CYS A 87 -3.22 -1.19 13.60
N PHE A 88 -3.20 -2.50 13.41
CA PHE A 88 -3.90 -3.45 14.26
C PHE A 88 -3.34 -3.43 15.70
N GLU A 89 -2.02 -3.57 15.87
CA GLU A 89 -1.37 -3.47 17.19
C GLU A 89 -1.69 -2.14 17.89
N LYS A 90 -1.70 -1.03 17.13
CA LYS A 90 -2.06 0.30 17.67
C LYS A 90 -3.51 0.41 18.09
N THR A 91 -4.41 -0.23 17.34
CA THR A 91 -5.85 -0.27 17.63
C THR A 91 -6.11 -1.09 18.89
N GLU A 92 -5.55 -2.30 18.97
CA GLU A 92 -5.68 -3.19 20.14
C GLU A 92 -5.09 -2.57 21.41
N ALA A 93 -3.96 -1.87 21.29
CA ALA A 93 -3.32 -1.23 22.43
C ALA A 93 -3.97 0.11 22.84
N GLY A 94 -4.97 0.61 22.09
CA GLY A 94 -5.55 1.94 22.30
C GLY A 94 -4.55 3.09 22.15
N GLN A 95 -3.43 2.87 21.44
CA GLN A 95 -2.28 3.78 21.37
C GLN A 95 -2.32 4.73 20.18
N TRP A 96 -3.50 5.03 19.65
CA TRP A 96 -3.63 6.04 18.63
C TRP A 96 -3.37 7.41 19.27
N LEU A 97 -2.17 7.95 19.01
CA LEU A 97 -1.62 9.11 19.73
C LEU A 97 -2.49 10.37 19.62
N GLN A 98 -3.30 10.51 18.58
CA GLN A 98 -4.19 11.68 18.43
C GLN A 98 -5.59 11.31 17.94
N HIS A 99 -5.76 10.41 16.97
CA HIS A 99 -7.06 9.84 16.60
C HIS A 99 -6.85 8.46 15.98
N CYS A 100 -7.63 7.45 16.37
CA CYS A 100 -7.77 6.26 15.54
C CYS A 100 -8.66 6.69 14.37
N PRO A 101 -8.18 6.68 13.11
CA PRO A 101 -9.05 6.99 12.00
C PRO A 101 -10.23 6.02 12.03
N ILE A 102 -11.46 6.53 11.93
CA ILE A 102 -12.71 5.73 11.97
C ILE A 102 -12.59 4.51 11.05
N PHE A 103 -11.94 4.69 9.91
CA PHE A 103 -11.58 3.64 8.98
C PHE A 103 -10.91 2.42 9.63
N TYR A 104 -9.85 2.58 10.43
CA TYR A 104 -9.13 1.45 11.03
C TYR A 104 -9.93 0.79 12.16
N ALA A 105 -10.69 1.57 12.93
CA ALA A 105 -11.59 1.03 13.95
C ALA A 105 -12.68 0.15 13.32
N GLU A 106 -13.31 0.62 12.24
CA GLU A 106 -14.30 -0.15 11.48
C GLU A 106 -13.68 -1.35 10.76
N LEU A 107 -12.50 -1.18 10.16
CA LEU A 107 -11.80 -2.24 9.45
C LEU A 107 -11.48 -3.41 10.39
N PHE A 108 -10.88 -3.14 11.54
CA PHE A 108 -10.49 -4.17 12.50
C PHE A 108 -11.65 -4.68 13.37
N GLY A 109 -12.74 -3.92 13.48
CA GLY A 109 -13.99 -4.41 14.06
C GLY A 109 -14.67 -5.48 13.18
N ASN A 110 -14.45 -5.45 11.87
CA ASN A 110 -15.07 -6.36 10.91
C ASN A 110 -14.15 -7.47 10.39
N SER A 111 -12.84 -7.31 10.48
CA SER A 111 -11.87 -8.25 9.90
C SER A 111 -10.55 -8.25 10.64
N ASN A 112 -9.98 -9.43 10.84
CA ASN A 112 -8.62 -9.54 11.41
C ASN A 112 -7.54 -9.31 10.33
N PRO A 113 -6.29 -9.00 10.72
CA PRO A 113 -5.20 -8.76 9.77
C PRO A 113 -5.00 -9.88 8.75
N ARG A 114 -5.15 -11.15 9.16
CA ARG A 114 -5.00 -12.31 8.27
C ARG A 114 -6.03 -12.27 7.13
N GLN A 115 -7.30 -11.99 7.44
CA GLN A 115 -8.38 -11.89 6.45
C GLN A 115 -8.17 -10.71 5.49
N ILE A 116 -7.72 -9.57 6.01
CA ILE A 116 -7.44 -8.39 5.19
C ILE A 116 -6.30 -8.68 4.22
N ILE A 117 -5.21 -9.27 4.73
CA ILE A 117 -4.01 -9.58 3.95
C ILE A 117 -4.28 -10.63 2.88
N GLN A 118 -5.06 -11.66 3.18
CA GLN A 118 -5.47 -12.65 2.17
C GLN A 118 -6.22 -12.04 1.00
N ASN A 119 -6.96 -10.94 1.22
CA ASN A 119 -7.66 -10.25 0.15
C ASN A 119 -6.74 -9.35 -0.69
N LEU A 120 -5.63 -8.81 -0.12
CA LEU A 120 -4.71 -7.88 -0.81
C LEU A 120 -4.11 -8.43 -2.10
N TYR A 121 -3.92 -9.74 -2.19
CA TYR A 121 -3.26 -10.39 -3.32
C TYR A 121 -4.22 -10.74 -4.47
N LYS A 122 -5.40 -10.12 -4.51
CA LYS A 122 -6.31 -10.22 -5.65
C LYS A 122 -5.86 -9.26 -6.76
N THR A 123 -6.15 -9.60 -8.01
CA THR A 123 -5.78 -8.82 -9.21
C THR A 123 -6.38 -7.41 -9.23
N GLU A 124 -7.50 -7.19 -8.54
CA GLU A 124 -8.17 -5.89 -8.49
C GLU A 124 -8.20 -5.32 -7.07
N LEU A 125 -7.74 -4.08 -6.93
CA LEU A 125 -7.78 -3.34 -5.68
C LEU A 125 -9.15 -2.70 -5.47
N ASN A 126 -9.85 -3.09 -4.42
CA ASN A 126 -11.07 -2.44 -3.96
C ASN A 126 -10.76 -1.17 -3.13
N ASN A 127 -11.81 -0.44 -2.74
CA ASN A 127 -11.67 0.82 -1.99
C ASN A 127 -10.87 0.68 -0.68
N ILE A 128 -11.06 -0.42 0.07
CA ILE A 128 -10.32 -0.66 1.32
C ILE A 128 -8.83 -0.81 1.03
N GLN A 129 -8.49 -1.60 0.01
CA GLN A 129 -7.11 -1.86 -0.38
C GLN A 129 -6.44 -0.60 -0.94
N MET A 130 -7.17 0.23 -1.68
CA MET A 130 -6.70 1.54 -2.14
C MET A 130 -6.42 2.49 -0.98
N ILE A 131 -7.26 2.53 0.06
CA ILE A 131 -7.01 3.33 1.27
C ILE A 131 -5.76 2.81 2.00
N LEU A 132 -5.64 1.50 2.21
CA LEU A 132 -4.47 0.90 2.86
C LEU A 132 -3.17 1.21 2.10
N LEU A 133 -3.19 1.12 0.77
CA LEU A 133 -2.04 1.42 -0.09
C LEU A 133 -1.64 2.90 0.01
N THR A 134 -2.60 3.81 -0.12
CA THR A 134 -2.34 5.26 -0.10
C THR A 134 -1.89 5.76 1.27
N ASP A 135 -2.42 5.19 2.36
CA ASP A 135 -1.93 5.46 3.71
C ASP A 135 -0.51 4.94 3.93
N THR A 136 -0.23 3.71 3.50
CA THR A 136 1.11 3.09 3.60
C THR A 136 2.16 3.93 2.89
N LEU A 137 1.87 4.36 1.65
CA LEU A 137 2.78 5.14 0.82
C LEU A 137 2.74 6.65 1.13
N ARG A 138 1.88 7.09 2.05
CA ARG A 138 1.64 8.49 2.39
C ARG A 138 1.38 9.37 1.15
N ILE A 139 0.57 8.87 0.23
CA ILE A 139 0.13 9.58 -0.97
C ILE A 139 -1.38 9.78 -0.95
N ARG A 140 -1.88 10.54 -1.92
CA ARG A 140 -3.27 10.57 -2.33
C ARG A 140 -3.35 10.14 -3.79
N VAL A 141 -4.39 9.42 -4.14
CA VAL A 141 -4.66 9.00 -5.52
C VAL A 141 -5.91 9.71 -6.00
N GLU A 142 -5.79 10.41 -7.12
CA GLU A 142 -6.92 11.00 -7.83
C GLU A 142 -7.20 10.14 -9.07
N LEU A 143 -8.42 9.60 -9.15
CA LEU A 143 -8.90 8.85 -10.30
C LEU A 143 -9.88 9.73 -11.08
N LEU A 144 -9.54 10.00 -12.34
CA LEU A 144 -10.42 10.66 -13.30
C LEU A 144 -11.08 9.57 -14.15
N ASP A 145 -12.39 9.43 -14.03
CA ASP A 145 -13.13 8.41 -14.72
C ASP A 145 -13.50 8.87 -16.13
N CYS A 146 -12.90 8.23 -17.14
CA CYS A 146 -13.19 8.50 -18.55
C CYS A 146 -14.27 7.57 -19.12
N SER A 147 -14.90 6.72 -18.29
CA SER A 147 -15.84 5.67 -18.73
C SER A 147 -17.18 6.15 -19.28
N CYS A 148 -17.56 7.40 -19.06
CA CYS A 148 -18.72 8.04 -19.69
C CYS A 148 -18.44 9.54 -19.80
N SER A 149 -18.07 10.00 -20.99
CA SER A 149 -18.33 11.38 -21.37
C SER A 149 -19.24 11.35 -22.58
N ASP A 150 -20.50 11.76 -22.38
CA ASP A 150 -21.27 12.33 -23.50
C ASP A 150 -20.44 13.52 -23.97
N LEU A 151 -19.75 13.36 -25.11
CA LEU A 151 -18.84 14.34 -25.69
C LEU A 151 -19.53 15.67 -26.06
N ASP A 152 -20.85 15.74 -25.94
CA ASP A 152 -21.69 16.88 -26.33
C ASP A 152 -22.08 17.81 -25.17
N ALA A 153 -21.71 17.52 -23.91
CA ALA A 153 -21.98 18.42 -22.80
C ALA A 153 -20.81 19.41 -22.62
N GLU A 154 -20.98 20.66 -23.09
CA GLU A 154 -19.98 21.76 -23.05
C GLU A 154 -19.34 22.07 -21.67
N GLN A 155 -19.68 21.37 -20.58
CA GLN A 155 -19.00 21.47 -19.28
C GLN A 155 -18.97 20.14 -18.51
N SER A 156 -18.79 18.98 -19.16
CA SER A 156 -18.66 17.72 -18.42
C SER A 156 -17.31 17.65 -17.69
N LYS A 157 -17.26 18.10 -16.43
CA LYS A 157 -16.17 17.73 -15.53
C LYS A 157 -16.19 16.21 -15.39
N LEU A 158 -15.08 15.56 -15.76
CA LEU A 158 -14.92 14.12 -15.57
C LEU A 158 -15.21 13.76 -14.11
N PRO A 159 -15.95 12.67 -13.83
CA PRO A 159 -16.11 12.18 -12.47
C PRO A 159 -14.75 11.99 -11.80
N GLN A 160 -14.58 12.53 -10.60
CA GLN A 160 -13.32 12.51 -9.85
C GLN A 160 -13.51 11.73 -8.56
N CYS A 161 -12.61 10.79 -8.28
CA CYS A 161 -12.55 10.08 -7.01
C CYS A 161 -11.17 10.29 -6.38
N LEU A 162 -11.12 10.83 -5.16
CA LEU A 162 -9.90 11.02 -4.40
C LEU A 162 -9.80 9.97 -3.30
N VAL A 163 -8.64 9.32 -3.15
CA VAL A 163 -8.38 8.31 -2.12
C VAL A 163 -7.09 8.64 -1.35
N PRO A 164 -7.14 8.71 0.00
CA PRO A 164 -8.34 8.74 0.84
C PRO A 164 -9.14 10.04 0.69
N GLN A 165 -10.45 10.00 0.96
CA GLN A 165 -11.36 11.17 0.89
C GLN A 165 -11.25 12.12 2.10
N HIS A 166 -10.53 11.71 3.14
CA HIS A 166 -10.40 12.45 4.39
C HIS A 166 -9.72 13.82 4.17
N THR A 167 -10.22 14.85 4.85
CA THR A 167 -9.80 16.25 4.70
C THR A 167 -8.83 16.74 5.78
N GLU A 168 -8.36 15.84 6.65
CA GLU A 168 -7.42 16.16 7.71
C GLU A 168 -6.14 16.81 7.15
N ARG A 169 -5.56 17.75 7.91
CA ARG A 169 -4.38 18.53 7.45
C ARG A 169 -3.17 17.65 7.10
N GLU A 170 -2.97 16.56 7.85
CA GLU A 170 -1.90 15.60 7.54
C GLU A 170 -2.15 14.93 6.18
N ILE A 171 -3.38 14.53 5.90
CA ILE A 171 -3.76 13.85 4.66
C ILE A 171 -3.71 14.80 3.47
N THR A 172 -4.20 16.02 3.62
CA THR A 172 -4.19 17.05 2.55
C THR A 172 -2.80 17.58 2.21
N SER A 173 -1.81 17.33 3.06
CA SER A 173 -0.39 17.65 2.78
C SER A 173 0.33 16.60 1.94
N ARG A 174 -0.26 15.41 1.74
CA ARG A 174 0.35 14.31 0.98
C ARG A 174 0.38 14.60 -0.52
N PRO A 175 1.41 14.15 -1.26
CA PRO A 175 1.47 14.28 -2.71
C PRO A 175 0.29 13.55 -3.38
N ILE A 176 -0.22 14.11 -4.47
CA ILE A 176 -1.31 13.54 -5.26
C ILE A 176 -0.72 12.87 -6.50
N LEU A 177 -1.11 11.62 -6.77
CA LEU A 177 -0.88 10.92 -8.01
C LEU A 177 -2.21 10.82 -8.76
N THR A 178 -2.29 11.39 -9.96
CA THR A 178 -3.50 11.39 -10.78
C THR A 178 -3.42 10.29 -11.84
N PHE A 179 -4.46 9.47 -11.92
CA PHE A 179 -4.59 8.38 -12.88
C PHE A 179 -5.88 8.53 -13.68
N LEU A 180 -5.81 8.18 -14.96
CA LEU A 180 -6.97 8.11 -15.85
C LEU A 180 -7.50 6.67 -15.83
N LYS A 181 -8.77 6.50 -15.48
CA LYS A 181 -9.45 5.20 -15.55
C LYS A 181 -10.23 5.14 -16.86
N PHE A 182 -9.77 4.27 -17.76
CA PHE A 182 -10.52 3.89 -18.96
C PHE A 182 -11.31 2.60 -18.67
N ASN A 183 -12.46 2.41 -19.32
CA ASN A 183 -13.19 1.14 -19.22
C ASN A 183 -12.25 -0.03 -19.56
N GLN A 184 -12.22 -1.05 -18.70
CA GLN A 184 -11.93 -2.41 -19.16
C GLN A 184 -13.11 -2.79 -20.04
N VAL A 185 -12.90 -2.88 -21.36
CA VAL A 185 -13.81 -3.67 -22.19
C VAL A 185 -13.65 -5.11 -21.68
N PRO A 186 -14.70 -5.74 -21.13
CA PRO A 186 -14.65 -7.16 -20.89
C PRO A 186 -14.60 -7.82 -22.28
N GLU A 187 -13.48 -8.44 -22.63
CA GLU A 187 -13.45 -9.48 -23.67
C GLU A 187 -14.01 -10.79 -23.11
#